data_AF-A0A930W3Q2-F1
#
_entry.id   AF-A0A930W3Q2-F1
#
_cell.length_a   1.000
_cell.length_b   1.000
_cell.length_c   1.000
_cell.angle_alpha   90.00
_cell.angle_beta   90.00
_cell.angle_gamma   90.00
#
_symmetry.space_group_name_H-M   'P 1'
#
loop_
_entity.id
_entity.type
_entity.pdbx_description
1 polymer ?
#
loop_
_entity_poly.entity_id
_entity_poly.type
_entity_poly.pdbx_seq_one_letter_code
_entity_poly.pdbx_strand_id
1 'polypeptide(L)' 'MQIKSLFSKNVFLAVKPFSALKESFREGYGKQKLIKDIIAGLTVGVIAIPLSMALAIASGVPPQHGLYTAIVAGIV' A
#
# COMPACT_ATOMS: atom_id res chain seq x y z
N MET A 1 -37.35 -6.30 -15.96
CA MET A 1 -37.33 -6.66 -14.52
C MET A 1 -36.13 -7.58 -14.28
N GLN A 2 -34.93 -7.06 -13.94
CA GLN A 2 -33.76 -7.83 -13.42
C GLN A 2 -32.46 -6.99 -13.18
N ILE A 3 -32.39 -5.71 -13.62
CA ILE A 3 -31.15 -4.89 -13.52
C ILE A 3 -30.90 -4.26 -12.13
N LYS A 4 -31.84 -4.35 -11.18
CA LYS A 4 -31.67 -3.75 -9.83
C LYS A 4 -30.76 -4.53 -8.87
N SER A 5 -30.34 -5.76 -9.22
CA SER A 5 -29.53 -6.62 -8.33
C SER A 5 -28.02 -6.37 -8.39
N LEU A 6 -27.55 -5.50 -9.28
CA LEU A 6 -26.12 -5.23 -9.48
C LEU A 6 -25.57 -4.11 -8.58
N PHE A 7 -26.43 -3.50 -7.74
CA PHE A 7 -26.08 -2.35 -6.92
C PHE A 7 -26.37 -2.64 -5.44
N SER A 8 -25.67 -3.62 -4.88
CA SER A 8 -25.58 -3.77 -3.42
C SER A 8 -24.73 -2.63 -2.87
N LYS A 9 -25.40 -1.53 -2.51
CA LYS A 9 -24.82 -0.34 -1.86
C LYS A 9 -24.18 -0.63 -0.47
N ASN A 10 -24.12 -1.89 -0.05
CA ASN A 10 -23.71 -2.30 1.30
C ASN A 10 -22.32 -2.95 1.38
N VAL A 11 -21.65 -3.27 0.26
CA VAL A 11 -20.28 -3.83 0.29
C VAL A 11 -19.27 -2.76 0.73
N PHE A 12 -19.44 -1.52 0.27
CA PHE A 12 -18.53 -0.41 0.60
C PHE A 12 -18.68 0.07 2.05
N LEU A 13 -19.89 0.00 2.61
CA LEU A 13 -20.18 0.45 3.98
C LEU A 13 -19.76 -0.55 5.07
N ALA A 14 -19.43 -1.80 4.70
CA ALA A 14 -19.10 -2.86 5.64
C ALA A 14 -17.59 -3.09 5.83
N VAL A 15 -16.73 -2.36 5.10
CA VAL A 15 -15.28 -2.46 5.27
C VAL A 15 -14.91 -1.77 6.58
N LYS A 16 -14.91 -2.56 7.66
CA LYS A 16 -14.42 -2.11 8.95
C LYS A 16 -12.94 -1.75 8.78
N PRO A 17 -12.51 -0.52 9.07
CA PRO A 17 -11.09 -0.19 9.00
C PRO A 17 -10.33 -1.16 9.92
N PHE A 18 -9.16 -1.62 9.48
CA PHE A 18 -8.30 -2.57 10.20
C PHE A 18 -8.79 -4.04 10.25
N SER A 19 -9.85 -4.44 9.54
CA SER A 19 -10.29 -5.84 9.49
C SER A 19 -9.21 -6.79 8.96
N ALA A 20 -8.53 -6.40 7.87
CA ALA A 20 -7.49 -7.19 7.23
C ALA A 20 -6.27 -7.46 8.14
N LEU A 21 -5.89 -6.48 8.97
CA LEU A 21 -4.79 -6.64 9.92
C LEU A 21 -5.14 -7.69 10.98
N LYS A 22 -6.36 -7.60 11.53
CA LYS A 22 -6.86 -8.57 12.52
C LYS A 22 -6.98 -9.98 11.94
N GLU A 23 -7.41 -10.09 10.69
CA GLU A 23 -7.47 -11.36 9.95
C GLU A 23 -6.08 -11.97 9.81
N SER A 24 -5.10 -11.18 9.37
CA SER A 24 -3.71 -11.65 9.18
C SER A 24 -3.08 -12.16 10.47
N PHE A 25 -3.32 -11.49 11.60
CA PHE A 25 -2.88 -12.00 12.91
C PHE A 25 -3.60 -13.29 13.32
N ARG A 26 -4.89 -13.45 12.99
CA ARG A 26 -5.66 -14.66 13.29
C ARG A 26 -5.23 -15.86 12.45
N GLU A 27 -4.80 -15.63 11.21
CA GLU A 27 -4.26 -16.66 10.31
C GLU A 27 -2.87 -17.16 10.70
N GLY A 28 -2.29 -16.65 11.79
CA GLY A 28 -0.99 -17.09 12.29
C GLY A 28 0.17 -16.43 11.55
N TYR A 29 0.16 -15.09 11.46
CA TYR A 29 1.32 -14.33 10.98
C TYR A 29 2.56 -14.64 11.83
N GLY A 30 3.48 -15.41 11.26
CA GLY A 30 4.68 -15.93 11.94
C GLY A 30 5.99 -15.33 11.44
N LYS A 31 7.10 -15.68 12.12
CA LYS A 31 8.45 -15.18 11.82
C LYS A 31 8.90 -15.37 10.36
N GLN A 32 8.49 -16.47 9.73
CA GLN A 32 8.85 -16.77 8.34
C GLN A 32 8.16 -15.84 7.34
N LYS A 33 6.90 -15.44 7.60
CA LYS A 33 6.21 -14.44 6.77
C LYS A 33 6.83 -13.06 6.96
N LEU A 34 7.15 -12.68 8.19
CA LEU A 34 7.83 -11.42 8.48
C LEU A 34 9.16 -11.26 7.73
N ILE A 35 9.99 -12.31 7.68
CA ILE A 35 11.25 -12.27 6.92
C ILE A 35 10.98 -12.08 5.42
N LYS A 36 9.98 -12.78 4.86
CA LYS A 36 9.61 -12.62 3.45
C LYS A 36 9.11 -11.21 3.15
N ASP A 37 8.30 -10.63 4.03
CA ASP A 37 7.77 -9.28 3.87
C ASP A 37 8.88 -8.22 3.98
N ILE A 38 9.86 -8.42 4.87
CA ILE A 38 11.04 -7.54 4.96
C ILE A 38 11.86 -7.58 3.66
N ILE A 39 12.12 -8.76 3.12
CA ILE A 39 12.87 -8.91 1.86
C ILE A 39 12.09 -8.24 0.72
N ALA A 40 10.77 -8.48 0.64
CA ALA A 40 9.91 -7.84 -0.36
C ALA A 40 9.93 -6.31 -0.23
N GLY A 41 9.82 -5.79 0.99
CA GLY A 41 9.90 -4.36 1.27
C GLY A 41 11.24 -3.75 0.87
N LEU A 42 12.36 -4.45 1.12
CA LEU A 42 13.68 -3.99 0.68
C LEU A 42 13.78 -3.94 -0.85
N THR A 43 13.33 -4.99 -1.54
CA THR A 43 13.34 -5.04 -3.01
C THR A 43 12.52 -3.91 -3.62
N VAL A 44 11.29 -3.71 -3.12
CA VAL A 44 10.41 -2.63 -3.61
C VAL A 44 10.98 -1.26 -3.24
N GLY A 45 11.57 -1.10 -2.05
CA GLY A 45 12.20 0.14 -1.61
C GLY A 45 13.35 0.59 -2.52
N VAL A 46 14.21 -0.34 -2.94
CA VAL A 46 15.30 -0.05 -3.89
C VAL A 46 14.77 0.46 -5.23
N ILE A 47 13.65 -0.09 -5.71
CA ILE A 47 12.99 0.34 -6.96
C ILE A 47 12.29 1.70 -6.77
N ALA A 48 11.74 1.96 -5.59
CA ALA A 48 10.99 3.19 -5.29
C ALA A 48 11.88 4.44 -5.24
N ILE A 49 13.15 4.31 -4.84
CA ILE A 49 14.11 5.43 -4.78
C ILE A 49 14.26 6.14 -6.14
N PRO A 50 14.73 5.49 -7.22
CA PRO A 50 14.88 6.14 -8.52
C PRO A 50 13.54 6.55 -9.13
N LEU A 51 12.48 5.78 -8.90
CA LEU A 51 11.13 6.09 -9.41
C LEU A 51 10.60 7.40 -8.82
N SER A 52 10.69 7.59 -7.50
CA SER A 52 10.21 8.80 -6.83
C SER A 52 11.03 10.04 -7.21
N MET A 53 12.34 9.90 -7.37
CA MET A 53 13.22 10.97 -7.86
C MET A 53 12.86 11.37 -9.31
N ALA A 54 12.54 10.40 -10.18
CA ALA A 54 12.11 10.66 -11.54
C ALA A 54 10.77 11.44 -11.59
N LEU A 55 9.79 11.06 -10.76
CA LEU A 55 8.51 11.77 -10.68
C LEU A 55 8.67 13.21 -10.17
N ALA A 56 9.57 13.43 -9.21
CA ALA A 56 9.91 14.77 -8.73
C ALA A 56 10.48 15.65 -9.86
N ILE A 57 11.44 15.12 -10.62
CA ILE A 57 12.02 15.83 -11.78
C ILE A 57 10.94 16.12 -12.83
N ALA A 58 10.09 15.14 -13.15
CA ALA A 58 8.99 15.31 -14.10
C ALA A 58 7.96 16.38 -13.66
N SER A 59 7.82 16.58 -12.34
CA SER A 59 6.94 17.59 -11.76
C SER A 59 7.62 18.96 -11.60
N GLY A 60 8.87 19.12 -12.06
CA GLY A 60 9.62 20.37 -11.99
C GLY A 60 10.13 20.73 -10.59
N VAL A 61 10.16 19.79 -9.65
CA VAL A 61 10.68 19.99 -8.29
C VAL A 61 12.01 19.29 -8.07
N PRO A 62 12.84 19.74 -7.11
CA PRO A 62 14.10 19.06 -6.80
C PRO A 62 13.89 17.59 -6.38
N PRO A 63 14.74 16.64 -6.82
CA PRO A 63 14.59 15.20 -6.59
C PRO A 63 14.38 14.78 -5.12
N GLN A 64 14.98 15.52 -4.20
CA GLN A 64 14.83 15.31 -2.74
C GLN A 64 13.38 15.33 -2.27
N HIS A 65 12.50 16.11 -2.91
CA HIS A 65 11.07 16.12 -2.60
C HIS A 65 10.38 14.79 -2.96
N GLY A 66 10.84 14.12 -4.01
CA GLY A 66 10.37 12.79 -4.38
C GLY A 66 10.67 11.76 -3.27
N LEU A 67 11.88 11.82 -2.70
CA LEU A 67 12.28 10.96 -1.60
C LEU A 67 11.47 11.24 -0.32
N TYR A 68 11.28 12.50 0.06
CA TYR A 68 10.47 12.85 1.22
C TYR A 68 9.03 12.36 1.08
N THR A 69 8.45 12.53 -0.11
CA THR A 69 7.09 12.06 -0.41
C THR A 69 7.00 10.54 -0.34
N ALA A 70 7.97 9.81 -0.91
CA ALA A 70 8.00 8.35 -0.88
C ALA A 70 8.07 7.80 0.56
N ILE A 71 8.84 8.44 1.44
CA ILE A 71 8.94 8.05 2.85
C ILE A 71 7.61 8.28 3.58
N VAL A 72 7.03 9.46 3.45
CA VAL A 72 5.76 9.80 4.14
C VAL A 72 4.62 8.93 3.61
N ALA A 73 4.51 8.77 2.29
CA ALA A 73 3.48 7.95 1.66
C ALA A 73 3.60 6.45 1.99
N GLY A 74 4.82 5.95 2.26
CA GLY A 74 5.02 4.56 2.68
C GLY A 74 4.60 4.27 4.12
N ILE A 75 4.40 5.30 4.94
CA ILE A 75 4.02 5.17 6.36
C ILE A 75 2.50 5.34 6.56
N VAL A 76 1.83 6.11 5.71
CA VAL A 76 0.38 6.41 5.74
C VAL A 76 -0.42 5.27 5.10
#